data_AF-A0A2N6EDQ1-F1
#
_entry.id   AF-A0A2N6EDQ1-F1
#
_cell.length_a   1.000
_cell.length_b   1.000
_cell.length_c   1.000
_cell.angle_alpha   90.00
_cell.angle_beta   90.00
_cell.angle_gamma   90.00
#
_symmetry.space_group_name_H-M   'P 1'
#
loop_
_entity.id
_entity.type
_entity.pdbx_description
1 polymer ?
#
loop_
_entity_poly.entity_id
_entity_poly.type
_entity_poly.pdbx_seq_one_letter_code
_entity_poly.pdbx_strand_id
1 'polypeptide(L)'
;ATERLFLPLLRLEVPGVRDINLPIEGIFHGCALVSARTEGADGGKELLRQLWETGLLKRSKMIVVLDEDVDVQDPSLCYWRALNQVDPGRDLIVEDGRLGIDATHRENGARVGTDPETQRLLARRWEEYGIG
;
A
#
# COMPACT_ATOMS: atom_id res chain seq x y z
N ALA A 1 11.15 -10.76 6.48
CA ALA A 1 11.71 -10.64 7.87
C ALA A 1 12.65 -9.44 8.05
N THR A 2 13.29 -8.92 7.00
CA THR A 2 14.22 -7.76 7.04
C THR A 2 13.52 -6.40 7.21
N GLU A 3 12.35 -6.27 6.63
CA GLU A 3 11.50 -5.05 6.50
C GLU A 3 11.04 -4.49 7.86
N ARG A 4 10.69 -5.37 8.80
CA ARG A 4 10.24 -4.99 10.15
C ARG A 4 11.33 -4.29 10.97
N LEU A 5 12.61 -4.54 10.67
CA LEU A 5 13.73 -3.85 11.32
C LEU A 5 13.86 -2.40 10.83
N PHE A 6 13.47 -2.13 9.58
CA PHE A 6 13.64 -0.82 8.95
C PHE A 6 12.41 0.07 9.06
N LEU A 7 11.22 -0.51 9.24
CA LEU A 7 9.97 0.24 9.35
C LEU A 7 10.00 1.36 10.42
N PRO A 8 10.53 1.16 11.64
CA PRO A 8 10.62 2.25 12.62
C PRO A 8 11.49 3.42 12.14
N LEU A 9 12.61 3.14 11.46
CA LEU A 9 13.50 4.16 10.90
C LEU A 9 12.82 4.90 9.74
N LEU A 10 12.16 4.15 8.85
CA LEU A 10 11.43 4.72 7.73
C LEU A 10 10.32 5.66 8.20
N ARG A 11 9.62 5.33 9.29
CA ARG A 11 8.60 6.22 9.89
C ARG A 11 9.17 7.48 10.53
N LEU A 12 10.45 7.49 10.94
CA LEU A 12 11.10 8.71 11.40
C LEU A 12 11.41 9.65 10.24
N GLU A 13 11.82 9.10 9.10
CA GLU A 13 12.12 9.88 7.88
C GLU A 13 10.83 10.32 7.15
N VAL A 14 9.82 9.44 7.10
CA VAL A 14 8.55 9.63 6.39
C VAL A 14 7.38 9.27 7.33
N PRO A 15 6.92 10.20 8.18
CA PRO A 15 5.91 9.94 9.21
C PRO A 15 4.56 9.42 8.71
N GLY A 16 4.22 9.67 7.44
CA GLY A 16 2.99 9.16 6.82
C GLY A 16 2.96 7.64 6.62
N VAL A 17 4.11 6.96 6.67
CA VAL A 17 4.19 5.51 6.40
C VAL A 17 3.56 4.69 7.53
N ARG A 18 2.57 3.87 7.19
CA ARG A 18 1.89 2.97 8.13
C ARG A 18 2.47 1.57 8.11
N ASP A 19 2.80 1.00 6.97
CA ASP A 19 3.47 -0.30 6.87
C ASP A 19 4.18 -0.45 5.53
N ILE A 20 5.06 -1.45 5.43
CA ILE A 20 5.79 -1.77 4.20
C ILE A 20 5.86 -3.27 3.97
N ASN A 21 5.74 -3.66 2.70
CA ASN A 21 6.07 -4.99 2.20
C ASN A 21 7.01 -4.91 1.00
N LEU A 22 8.05 -5.75 0.99
CA LEU A 22 9.04 -5.91 -0.08
C LEU A 22 8.84 -7.31 -0.69
N PRO A 23 7.86 -7.47 -1.58
CA PRO A 23 7.47 -8.79 -2.09
C PRO A 23 8.65 -9.49 -2.76
N ILE A 24 8.70 -10.82 -2.63
CA ILE A 24 9.79 -11.63 -3.18
C ILE A 24 9.81 -11.56 -4.72
N GLU A 25 8.64 -11.42 -5.32
CA GLU A 25 8.41 -11.19 -6.75
C GLU A 25 9.10 -9.91 -7.25
N GLY A 26 9.24 -8.92 -6.36
CA GLY A 26 9.95 -7.67 -6.60
C GLY A 26 11.46 -7.74 -6.44
N ILE A 27 12.01 -8.92 -6.13
CA ILE A 27 13.42 -9.11 -5.76
C ILE A 27 13.78 -8.19 -4.57
N PHE A 28 12.92 -8.21 -3.53
CA PHE A 28 12.99 -7.34 -2.35
C PHE A 28 12.91 -5.85 -2.71
N HIS A 29 13.99 -5.09 -2.49
CA HIS A 29 14.03 -3.65 -2.69
C HIS A 29 13.71 -3.20 -4.12
N GLY A 30 13.62 -4.11 -5.11
CA GLY A 30 13.18 -3.76 -6.46
C GLY A 30 11.73 -3.27 -6.52
N CYS A 31 10.84 -3.73 -5.63
CA CYS A 31 9.47 -3.27 -5.49
C CYS A 31 9.09 -3.06 -4.01
N ALA A 32 8.40 -1.98 -3.69
CA ALA A 32 7.84 -1.75 -2.37
C ALA A 32 6.34 -1.48 -2.44
N LEU A 33 5.58 -2.18 -1.60
CA LEU A 33 4.19 -1.89 -1.30
C LEU A 33 4.16 -1.13 0.03
N VAL A 34 3.59 0.07 0.05
CA VAL A 34 3.61 0.94 1.22
C VAL A 34 2.19 1.40 1.52
N SER A 35 1.67 1.07 2.71
CA SER A 35 0.45 1.71 3.19
C SER A 35 0.82 2.98 3.92
N ALA A 36 0.10 4.06 3.65
CA ALA A 36 0.42 5.36 4.20
C ALA A 36 -0.84 6.21 4.41
N ARG A 37 -0.73 7.12 5.37
CA ARG A 37 -1.65 8.24 5.51
C ARG A 37 -1.20 9.36 4.60
N THR A 38 -2.06 9.76 3.69
CA THR A 38 -1.81 10.82 2.71
C THR A 38 -2.87 11.91 2.83
N GLU A 39 -2.46 13.16 2.65
CA GLU A 39 -3.35 14.31 2.70
C GLU A 39 -3.32 15.07 1.38
N GLY A 40 -4.49 15.55 0.95
CA GLY A 40 -4.64 16.29 -0.29
C GLY A 40 -4.60 15.42 -1.54
N ALA A 41 -4.89 16.04 -2.68
CA ALA A 41 -5.06 15.35 -3.94
C ALA A 41 -3.78 14.61 -4.40
N ASP A 42 -2.60 15.18 -4.19
CA ASP A 42 -1.32 14.58 -4.64
C ASP A 42 -0.46 14.06 -3.48
N GLY A 43 -1.08 13.80 -2.33
CA GLY A 43 -0.36 13.35 -1.12
C GLY A 43 0.39 12.03 -1.31
N GLY A 44 -0.18 11.06 -2.03
CA GLY A 44 0.48 9.79 -2.32
C GLY A 44 1.71 9.95 -3.22
N LYS A 45 1.61 10.78 -4.26
CA LYS A 45 2.74 11.16 -5.13
C LYS A 45 3.87 11.85 -4.40
N GLU A 46 3.54 12.80 -3.53
CA GLU A 46 4.54 13.53 -2.73
C GLU A 46 5.26 12.57 -1.77
N LEU A 47 4.50 11.73 -1.07
CA LEU A 47 5.05 10.70 -0.20
C LEU A 47 5.95 9.72 -0.99
N LEU A 48 5.55 9.34 -2.20
CA LEU A 48 6.33 8.46 -3.07
C LEU A 48 7.70 9.04 -3.41
N ARG A 49 7.76 10.33 -3.76
CA ARG A 49 9.04 11.01 -4.01
C ARG A 49 9.90 11.07 -2.74
N GLN A 50 9.30 11.32 -1.58
CA GLN A 50 10.01 11.27 -0.30
C GLN A 50 10.60 9.88 -0.04
N LEU A 51 9.85 8.81 -0.27
CA LEU A 51 10.34 7.43 -0.13
C LEU A 51 11.57 7.18 -1.00
N TRP A 52 11.59 7.69 -2.23
CA TRP A 52 12.74 7.58 -3.13
C TRP A 52 13.98 8.37 -2.70
N GLU A 53 13.86 9.29 -1.75
CA GLU A 53 15.02 9.96 -1.16
C GLU A 53 15.54 9.24 0.08
N THR A 54 14.75 8.35 0.68
CA THR A 54 15.17 7.52 1.83
C THR A 54 16.21 6.49 1.41
N GLY A 55 17.22 6.26 2.26
CA GLY A 55 18.28 5.30 1.96
C GLY A 55 17.79 3.87 1.68
N LEU A 56 16.64 3.48 2.26
CA LEU A 56 16.06 2.15 2.12
C LEU A 56 15.44 1.91 0.74
N LEU A 57 14.76 2.91 0.18
CA LEU A 57 13.96 2.77 -1.05
C LEU A 57 14.50 3.60 -2.22
N LYS A 58 15.63 4.28 -2.04
CA LYS A 58 16.28 5.09 -3.08
C LYS A 58 16.49 4.36 -4.41
N ARG A 59 16.75 3.05 -4.36
CA ARG A 59 16.99 2.21 -5.54
C ARG A 59 15.79 1.34 -5.93
N SER A 60 14.64 1.53 -5.29
CA SER A 60 13.43 0.80 -5.64
C SER A 60 12.97 1.21 -7.03
N LYS A 61 12.84 0.21 -7.91
CA LYS A 61 12.38 0.41 -9.29
C LYS A 61 10.89 0.69 -9.33
N MET A 62 10.14 0.13 -8.39
CA MET A 62 8.71 0.31 -8.26
C MET A 62 8.34 0.61 -6.81
N ILE A 63 7.50 1.62 -6.60
CA ILE A 63 6.83 1.85 -5.32
C ILE A 63 5.34 2.00 -5.59
N VAL A 64 4.52 1.28 -4.83
CA VAL A 64 3.06 1.42 -4.82
C VAL A 64 2.66 1.96 -3.46
N VAL A 65 2.03 3.14 -3.44
CA VAL A 65 1.49 3.74 -2.22
C VAL A 65 0.00 3.45 -2.15
N LEU A 66 -0.44 2.87 -1.04
CA LEU A 66 -1.81 2.47 -0.75
C LEU A 66 -2.32 3.19 0.49
N ASP A 67 -3.64 3.23 0.65
CA ASP A 67 -4.28 3.80 1.85
C ASP A 67 -3.80 3.11 3.15
N GLU A 68 -3.80 3.86 4.26
CA GLU A 68 -3.30 3.40 5.57
C GLU A 68 -4.01 2.15 6.12
N ASP A 69 -5.22 1.85 5.64
CA ASP A 69 -6.04 0.71 6.05
C ASP A 69 -5.80 -0.55 5.20
N VAL A 70 -4.97 -0.47 4.15
CA VAL A 70 -4.63 -1.63 3.31
C VAL A 70 -3.53 -2.46 3.96
N ASP A 71 -3.77 -3.77 4.10
CA ASP A 71 -2.77 -4.72 4.54
C ASP A 71 -1.77 -5.02 3.41
N VAL A 72 -0.60 -4.40 3.49
CA VAL A 72 0.47 -4.59 2.49
C VAL A 72 1.15 -5.94 2.59
N GLN A 73 0.93 -6.70 3.66
CA GLN A 73 1.45 -8.07 3.76
C GLN A 73 0.65 -9.06 2.89
N ASP A 74 -0.47 -8.62 2.29
CA ASP A 74 -1.19 -9.32 1.23
C ASP A 74 -0.98 -8.61 -0.12
N PRO A 75 0.03 -9.03 -0.92
CA PRO A 75 0.25 -8.47 -2.25
C PRO A 75 -0.95 -8.59 -3.19
N SER A 76 -1.77 -9.65 -3.06
CA SER A 76 -2.94 -9.84 -3.92
C SER A 76 -3.98 -8.77 -3.67
N LEU A 77 -4.23 -8.43 -2.40
CA LEU A 77 -5.09 -7.30 -2.02
C LEU A 77 -4.54 -5.98 -2.55
N CYS A 78 -3.21 -5.77 -2.46
CA CYS A 78 -2.57 -4.55 -2.96
C CYS A 78 -2.74 -4.39 -4.47
N TYR A 79 -2.54 -5.47 -5.24
CA TYR A 79 -2.74 -5.46 -6.68
C TYR A 79 -4.20 -5.20 -7.03
N TRP A 80 -5.13 -5.85 -6.34
CA TRP A 80 -6.55 -5.61 -6.53
C TRP A 80 -6.90 -4.14 -6.27
N ARG A 81 -6.39 -3.54 -5.18
CA ARG A 81 -6.58 -2.12 -4.88
C ARG A 81 -6.04 -1.24 -6.00
N ALA A 82 -4.76 -1.41 -6.36
CA ALA A 82 -4.12 -0.61 -7.40
C ALA A 82 -4.88 -0.68 -8.73
N LEU A 83 -5.27 -1.88 -9.19
CA LEU A 83 -5.97 -2.07 -10.45
C LEU A 83 -7.35 -1.39 -10.52
N ASN A 84 -8.06 -1.29 -9.39
CA ASN A 84 -9.41 -0.72 -9.35
C ASN A 84 -9.43 0.79 -9.07
N GLN A 85 -8.29 1.37 -8.70
CA GLN A 85 -8.23 2.72 -8.16
C GLN A 85 -7.34 3.67 -8.97
N VAL A 86 -6.27 3.14 -9.56
CA VAL A 86 -5.28 3.92 -10.31
C VAL A 86 -5.83 4.32 -11.67
N ASP A 87 -5.73 5.61 -11.97
CA ASP A 87 -5.83 6.15 -13.32
C ASP A 87 -4.43 6.37 -13.89
N PRO A 88 -3.99 5.61 -14.92
CA PRO A 88 -2.64 5.71 -15.45
C PRO A 88 -2.21 7.12 -15.90
N GLY A 89 -3.14 7.94 -16.38
CA GLY A 89 -2.84 9.29 -16.88
C GLY A 89 -2.61 10.30 -15.75
N ARG A 90 -3.02 9.96 -14.53
CA ARG A 90 -2.97 10.85 -13.38
C ARG A 90 -2.06 10.33 -12.28
N ASP A 91 -2.08 9.04 -11.99
CA ASP A 91 -1.60 8.47 -10.73
C ASP A 91 -0.23 7.76 -10.85
N LEU A 92 0.36 7.76 -12.05
CA LEU A 92 1.69 7.21 -12.29
C LEU A 92 2.75 8.32 -12.30
N ILE A 93 3.90 8.01 -11.71
CA ILE A 93 5.13 8.82 -11.81
C ILE A 93 6.19 7.96 -12.48
N VAL A 94 6.81 8.47 -13.54
CA VAL A 94 7.96 7.82 -14.19
C VAL A 94 9.12 8.81 -14.20
N GLU A 95 10.08 8.59 -13.30
CA GLU A 95 11.20 9.49 -13.06
C GLU A 95 12.48 8.67 -12.84
N ASP A 96 13.58 9.05 -13.51
CA ASP A 96 14.90 8.37 -13.40
C ASP A 96 14.88 6.85 -13.59
N GLY A 97 13.99 6.34 -14.46
CA GLY A 97 13.84 4.90 -14.69
C GLY A 97 13.15 4.14 -13.56
N ARG A 98 12.50 4.86 -12.63
CA ARG A 98 11.67 4.31 -11.56
C ARG A 98 10.19 4.57 -11.85
N LEU A 99 9.33 3.68 -11.37
CA LEU A 99 7.88 3.76 -11.51
C LEU A 99 7.24 3.93 -10.13
N GLY A 100 6.51 5.02 -9.96
CA GLY A 100 5.68 5.27 -8.79
C GLY A 100 4.21 5.11 -9.13
N ILE A 101 3.47 4.45 -8.26
CA ILE A 101 2.02 4.23 -8.40
C ILE A 101 1.34 4.78 -7.15
N ASP A 102 0.56 5.84 -7.30
CA ASP A 102 -0.32 6.36 -6.25
C ASP A 102 -1.68 5.66 -6.32
N ALA A 103 -1.86 4.62 -5.51
CA ALA A 103 -3.12 3.89 -5.37
C ALA A 103 -3.93 4.34 -4.15
N THR A 104 -3.68 5.55 -3.63
CA THR A 104 -4.43 6.09 -2.47
C THR A 104 -5.79 6.65 -2.88
N HIS A 105 -6.71 6.71 -1.91
CA HIS A 105 -8.09 7.10 -2.17
C HIS A 105 -8.20 8.60 -2.28
N ARG A 106 -8.95 9.04 -3.29
CA ARG A 106 -9.39 10.42 -3.43
C ARG A 106 -10.86 10.50 -3.05
N GLU A 107 -11.25 11.58 -2.37
CA GLU A 107 -12.53 11.77 -1.66
C GLU A 107 -13.83 11.46 -2.46
N ASN A 108 -13.75 11.24 -3.77
CA ASN A 108 -14.91 11.12 -4.66
C ASN A 108 -15.42 9.68 -4.89
N GLY A 109 -14.86 8.65 -4.25
CA GLY A 109 -15.30 7.26 -4.42
C GLY A 109 -15.90 6.65 -3.15
N ALA A 110 -17.09 6.04 -3.21
CA ALA A 110 -17.61 5.26 -2.10
C ALA A 110 -16.74 4.01 -1.88
N ARG A 111 -16.22 3.83 -0.65
CA ARG A 111 -15.50 2.59 -0.30
C ARG A 111 -16.53 1.47 -0.09
N VAL A 112 -16.38 0.37 -0.81
CA VAL A 112 -17.09 -0.87 -0.48
C VAL A 112 -16.37 -1.49 0.72
N GLY A 113 -17.07 -1.51 1.86
CA GLY A 113 -16.58 -2.07 3.10
C GLY A 113 -17.40 -3.28 3.51
N THR A 114 -16.78 -4.15 4.29
CA THR A 114 -17.47 -5.26 4.94
C THR A 114 -18.21 -4.77 6.18
N ASP A 115 -19.46 -5.23 6.36
CA ASP A 115 -20.23 -4.93 7.57
C ASP A 115 -19.65 -5.68 8.79
N PRO A 116 -19.22 -4.99 9.86
CA PRO A 116 -18.63 -5.61 11.05
C PRO A 116 -19.60 -6.53 11.81
N GLU A 117 -20.91 -6.31 11.73
CA GLU A 117 -21.89 -7.20 12.36
C GLU A 117 -21.98 -8.53 11.60
N THR A 118 -22.12 -8.46 10.28
CA THR A 118 -22.08 -9.63 9.40
C THR A 118 -20.78 -10.42 9.56
N GLN A 119 -19.63 -9.76 9.62
CA GLN A 119 -18.34 -10.42 9.86
C GLN A 119 -18.30 -11.19 11.19
N ARG A 120 -18.80 -10.58 12.27
CA ARG A 120 -18.88 -11.25 13.58
C ARG A 120 -19.84 -12.44 13.57
N LEU A 121 -20.95 -12.34 12.86
CA LEU A 121 -21.91 -13.43 12.71
C LEU A 121 -21.28 -14.61 11.96
N LEU A 122 -20.60 -14.34 10.84
CA LEU A 122 -19.91 -15.37 10.05
C LEU A 122 -18.81 -16.04 10.86
N ALA A 123 -17.97 -15.27 11.55
CA ALA A 123 -16.89 -15.82 12.37
C ALA A 123 -17.40 -16.75 13.49
N ARG A 124 -18.54 -16.42 14.13
CA ARG A 124 -19.13 -17.24 15.20
C ARG A 124 -19.77 -18.53 14.70
N ARG A 125 -20.27 -18.53 13.46
CA ARG A 125 -21.01 -19.66 12.86
C ARG A 125 -20.22 -20.41 11.82
N TRP A 126 -18.92 -20.12 11.65
CA TRP A 126 -18.11 -20.67 10.56
C TRP A 126 -18.19 -22.21 10.50
N GLU A 127 -18.11 -22.87 11.66
CA GLU A 127 -18.21 -24.33 11.78
C GLU A 127 -19.59 -24.88 11.40
N GLU A 128 -20.67 -24.12 11.60
CA GLU A 128 -22.05 -24.53 11.24
C GLU A 128 -22.23 -24.68 9.73
N TYR A 129 -21.43 -23.98 8.92
CA TYR A 129 -21.55 -23.99 7.47
C TYR A 129 -20.86 -25.20 6.81
N GLY A 130 -20.08 -25.98 7.56
CA GLY A 130 -19.37 -27.15 7.02
C GLY A 130 -18.31 -26.82 5.95
N ILE A 131 -17.83 -25.57 5.94
CA ILE A 131 -16.77 -25.09 5.05
C ILE A 131 -15.45 -25.15 5.85
N GLY A 132 -14.90 -26.35 5.97
CA GLY A 132 -13.68 -26.64 6.73
C GLY A 132 -13.15 -28.03 6.43
#